data_AF-A0A428E9G1-F1
#
_entry.id   AF-A0A428E9G1-F1
#
_cell.length_a   1.000
_cell.length_b   1.000
_cell.length_c   1.000
_cell.angle_alpha   90.00
_cell.angle_beta   90.00
_cell.angle_gamma   90.00
#
_symmetry.space_group_name_H-M   'P 1'
#
loop_
_entity.id
_entity.type
_entity.pdbx_description
1 polymer ?
#
loop_
_entity_poly.entity_id
_entity_poly.type
_entity_poly.pdbx_seq_one_letter_code
_entity_poly.pdbx_strand_id
1 'polypeptide(L)'
;MWKKQKVKAGVLLYAVTMAAIFSLLLQFYLNRQVAHHKDFALNKEKLAAFAMAKRSKDKAEQESGERVFNLGEVTYQNTETGFATSVRMNKSNYKFLFPSMKAKEKKTDTEKQSPTSSSEQTNQKVTEDKVDKKANS
;
A
#
# COMPACT_ATOMS: atom_id res chain seq x y z
N MET A 1 43.62 -58.78 -15.27
CA MET A 1 43.45 -57.56 -14.43
C MET A 1 42.67 -56.42 -15.11
N TRP A 2 42.77 -56.23 -16.43
CA TRP A 2 42.10 -55.15 -17.18
C TRP A 2 40.58 -55.00 -17.01
N LYS A 3 39.81 -56.10 -17.05
CA LYS A 3 38.35 -56.03 -16.89
C LYS A 3 37.94 -55.43 -15.54
N LYS A 4 38.67 -55.77 -14.46
CA LYS A 4 38.43 -55.23 -13.11
C LYS A 4 38.75 -53.73 -13.03
N GLN A 5 39.76 -53.24 -13.73
CA GLN A 5 40.08 -51.80 -13.81
C GLN A 5 39.02 -51.02 -14.59
N LYS A 6 38.52 -51.54 -15.72
CA LYS A 6 37.44 -50.90 -16.48
C LYS A 6 36.13 -50.81 -15.70
N VAL A 7 35.77 -51.87 -14.96
CA VAL A 7 34.59 -51.85 -14.08
C VAL A 7 34.77 -50.84 -12.95
N LYS A 8 35.94 -50.79 -12.30
CA LYS A 8 36.22 -49.80 -11.25
C LYS A 8 36.17 -48.36 -11.77
N ALA A 9 36.70 -48.11 -12.98
CA ALA A 9 36.64 -46.80 -13.61
C ALA A 9 35.20 -46.40 -14.00
N GLY A 10 34.39 -47.33 -14.50
CA GLY A 10 32.97 -47.09 -14.79
C GLY A 10 32.13 -46.79 -13.55
N VAL A 11 32.37 -47.52 -12.45
CA VAL A 11 31.74 -47.27 -11.15
C VAL A 11 32.18 -45.91 -10.58
N LEU A 12 33.47 -45.59 -10.70
CA LEU A 12 34.01 -44.30 -10.25
C LEU A 12 33.38 -43.14 -11.04
N LEU A 13 33.25 -43.27 -12.37
CA LEU A 13 32.62 -42.27 -13.22
C LEU A 13 31.16 -42.05 -12.81
N TYR A 14 30.39 -43.12 -12.62
CA TYR A 14 29.01 -43.05 -12.16
C TYR A 14 28.88 -42.35 -10.80
N ALA A 15 29.75 -42.69 -9.85
CA ALA A 15 29.75 -42.07 -8.53
C ALA A 15 30.02 -40.55 -8.62
N VAL A 16 30.99 -40.14 -9.43
CA VAL A 16 31.29 -38.71 -9.64
C VAL A 16 30.11 -37.99 -10.30
N THR A 17 29.50 -38.58 -11.34
CA THR A 17 28.33 -37.98 -12.00
C THR A 17 27.15 -37.87 -11.04
N MET A 18 26.87 -38.90 -10.24
CA MET A 18 25.79 -38.86 -9.24
C MET A 18 26.06 -37.82 -8.15
N ALA A 19 27.30 -37.72 -7.67
CA ALA A 19 27.70 -36.70 -6.70
C ALA A 19 27.58 -35.28 -7.27
N ALA A 20 27.93 -35.08 -8.55
CA ALA A 20 27.79 -33.78 -9.22
C ALA A 20 26.31 -33.37 -9.36
N ILE A 21 25.44 -34.28 -9.80
CA ILE A 21 23.99 -34.04 -9.90
C ILE A 21 23.41 -33.73 -8.52
N PHE A 22 23.76 -34.54 -7.50
CA PHE A 22 23.29 -34.32 -6.13
C PHE A 22 23.75 -32.96 -5.59
N SER A 23 25.01 -32.59 -5.84
CA SER A 23 25.56 -31.29 -5.44
C SER A 23 24.80 -30.13 -6.08
N LEU A 24 24.46 -30.24 -7.37
CA LEU A 24 23.69 -29.21 -8.09
C LEU A 24 22.28 -29.07 -7.51
N LEU A 25 21.60 -30.20 -7.24
CA LEU A 25 20.27 -30.21 -6.61
C LEU A 25 20.31 -29.61 -5.20
N LEU A 26 21.33 -29.96 -4.41
CA LEU A 26 21.50 -29.44 -3.06
C LEU A 26 21.76 -27.92 -3.06
N GLN A 27 22.62 -27.44 -3.96
CA GLN A 27 22.86 -26.00 -4.13
C GLN A 27 21.59 -25.27 -4.53
N PHE A 28 20.82 -25.80 -5.49
CA PHE A 28 19.54 -25.22 -5.90
C PHE A 28 18.54 -25.17 -4.73
N TYR A 29 18.44 -26.26 -3.96
CA TYR A 29 17.55 -26.36 -2.81
C TYR A 29 17.89 -25.32 -1.73
N LEU A 30 19.16 -25.23 -1.35
CA LEU A 30 19.63 -24.29 -0.32
C LEU A 30 19.49 -22.83 -0.80
N ASN A 31 19.90 -22.53 -2.04
CA ASN A 31 19.82 -21.17 -2.58
C ASN A 31 18.37 -20.68 -2.71
N ARG A 32 17.43 -21.56 -3.07
CA ARG A 32 16.01 -21.23 -3.13
C ARG A 32 15.46 -20.86 -1.75
N GLN A 33 15.84 -21.59 -0.71
CA GLN A 33 15.38 -21.31 0.65
C GLN A 33 15.87 -19.95 1.16
N VAL A 34 17.13 -19.59 0.92
CA VAL A 34 17.71 -18.31 1.36
C VAL A 34 17.10 -17.12 0.60
N ALA A 35 16.83 -17.25 -0.70
CA ALA A 35 16.19 -16.19 -1.49
C ALA A 35 14.79 -15.85 -0.95
N HIS A 36 13.98 -16.86 -0.62
CA HIS A 36 12.63 -16.65 -0.09
C HIS A 36 12.62 -15.88 1.24
N HIS A 37 13.60 -16.10 2.12
CA HIS A 37 13.63 -15.41 3.41
C HIS A 37 13.93 -13.91 3.29
N LYS A 38 14.81 -13.52 2.35
CA LYS A 38 15.17 -12.11 2.14
C LYS A 38 13.99 -11.31 1.59
N ASP A 39 13.33 -11.83 0.55
CA ASP A 39 12.18 -11.17 -0.05
C ASP A 39 11.00 -11.14 0.90
N PHE A 40 10.78 -12.22 1.67
CA PHE A 40 9.70 -12.27 2.66
C PHE A 40 9.87 -11.22 3.77
N ALA A 41 11.09 -11.03 4.29
CA ALA A 41 11.35 -10.02 5.32
C ALA A 41 11.09 -8.60 4.80
N LEU A 42 11.59 -8.27 3.60
CA LEU A 42 11.39 -6.96 2.98
C LEU A 42 9.92 -6.70 2.64
N ASN A 43 9.19 -7.72 2.16
CA ASN A 43 7.76 -7.61 1.86
C ASN A 43 6.93 -7.44 3.15
N LYS A 44 7.31 -8.11 4.24
CA LYS A 44 6.66 -7.94 5.55
C LYS A 44 6.83 -6.52 6.08
N GLU A 45 8.04 -5.96 5.99
CA GLU A 45 8.32 -4.57 6.38
C GLU A 45 7.53 -3.58 5.50
N LYS A 46 7.53 -3.76 4.18
CA LYS A 46 6.74 -2.94 3.24
C LYS A 46 5.24 -2.99 3.55
N LEU A 47 4.69 -4.15 3.91
CA LEU A 47 3.28 -4.29 4.27
C LEU A 47 2.95 -3.54 5.57
N ALA A 48 3.82 -3.63 6.59
CA ALA A 48 3.68 -2.85 7.81
C ALA A 48 3.73 -1.34 7.53
N ALA A 49 4.68 -0.91 6.69
CA ALA A 49 4.78 0.49 6.26
C ALA A 49 3.53 0.96 5.53
N PHE A 50 2.99 0.15 4.61
CA PHE A 50 1.75 0.46 3.90
C PHE A 50 0.56 0.59 4.86
N ALA A 51 0.45 -0.30 5.85
CA ALA A 51 -0.60 -0.24 6.85
C ALA A 51 -0.52 1.03 7.71
N MET A 52 0.69 1.44 8.12
CA MET A 52 0.91 2.70 8.84
C MET A 52 0.51 3.90 7.97
N ALA A 53 0.93 3.92 6.70
CA ALA A 53 0.60 4.99 5.77
C ALA A 53 -0.92 5.11 5.53
N LYS A 54 -1.59 3.97 5.32
CA LYS A 54 -3.05 3.92 5.18
C LYS A 54 -3.75 4.39 6.45
N ARG A 55 -3.29 3.96 7.63
CA ARG A 55 -3.85 4.39 8.92
C ARG A 55 -3.67 5.89 9.15
N SER A 56 -2.51 6.44 8.78
CA SER A 56 -2.25 7.88 8.85
C SER A 56 -3.19 8.65 7.94
N LYS A 57 -3.44 8.17 6.72
CA LYS A 57 -4.50 8.72 5.86
C LYS A 57 -5.86 8.62 6.54
N ASP A 58 -6.32 7.44 6.95
CA ASP A 58 -7.67 7.27 7.52
C ASP A 58 -7.95 8.14 8.77
N LYS A 59 -6.89 8.64 9.41
CA LYS A 59 -6.93 9.45 10.64
C LYS A 59 -6.31 10.85 10.47
N ALA A 60 -6.04 11.30 9.25
CA ALA A 60 -5.51 12.64 9.02
C ALA A 60 -6.68 13.64 8.96
N GLU A 61 -6.53 14.72 9.73
CA GLU A 61 -7.51 15.81 9.80
C GLU A 61 -6.99 17.09 9.13
N GLN A 62 -5.68 17.16 8.92
CA GLN A 62 -4.97 18.27 8.32
C GLN A 62 -4.39 17.82 6.98
N GLU A 63 -4.10 18.80 6.11
CA GLU A 63 -3.50 18.52 4.80
C GLU A 63 -2.08 17.97 4.93
N SER A 64 -1.35 18.30 5.98
CA SER A 64 -0.03 17.71 6.25
C SER A 64 0.09 17.37 7.73
N GLY A 65 1.08 16.54 8.04
CA GLY A 65 1.38 16.20 9.41
C GLY A 65 2.29 15.00 9.55
N GLU A 66 2.45 14.57 10.79
CA GLU A 66 3.26 13.44 11.17
C GLU A 66 2.47 12.54 12.12
N ARG A 67 2.71 11.23 12.05
CA ARG A 67 2.20 10.27 13.02
C ARG A 67 3.26 9.24 13.35
N VAL A 68 3.55 9.14 14.64
CA VAL A 68 4.48 8.15 15.21
C VAL A 68 3.73 6.85 15.52
N PHE A 69 4.36 5.74 15.19
CA PHE A 69 3.96 4.37 15.54
C PHE A 69 5.13 3.68 16.25
N ASN A 70 4.85 2.58 16.94
CA ASN A 70 5.90 1.78 17.60
C ASN A 70 6.95 1.24 16.62
N LEU A 71 6.57 1.07 15.34
CA LEU A 71 7.41 0.49 14.29
C LEU A 71 8.13 1.55 13.43
N GLY A 72 7.79 2.83 13.58
CA GLY A 72 8.31 3.90 12.74
C GLY A 72 7.40 5.12 12.71
N GLU A 73 7.72 6.05 11.84
CA GLU A 73 7.05 7.34 11.75
C GLU A 73 6.55 7.57 10.33
N VAL A 74 5.40 8.22 10.20
CA VAL A 74 4.80 8.57 8.91
C VAL A 74 4.64 10.08 8.82
N THR A 75 5.36 10.71 7.89
CA THR A 75 5.05 12.06 7.46
C THR A 75 4.13 12.02 6.25
N TYR A 76 3.18 12.94 6.16
CA TYR A 76 2.23 12.97 5.07
C TYR A 76 1.90 14.39 4.63
N GLN A 77 1.50 14.50 3.36
CA GLN A 77 1.05 15.73 2.73
C GLN A 77 -0.01 15.40 1.68
N ASN A 78 -1.13 16.11 1.73
CA ASN A 78 -2.18 16.11 0.75
C ASN A 78 -1.82 17.16 -0.31
N THR A 79 -1.47 16.70 -1.49
CA THR A 79 -1.20 17.53 -2.67
C THR A 79 -2.35 17.37 -3.66
N GLU A 80 -2.33 18.17 -4.73
CA GLU A 80 -3.25 18.01 -5.86
C GLU A 80 -3.13 16.62 -6.52
N THR A 81 -1.93 16.05 -6.52
CA THR A 81 -1.63 14.73 -7.09
C THR A 81 -2.01 13.56 -6.20
N GLY A 82 -2.24 13.79 -4.90
CA GLY A 82 -2.69 12.77 -3.96
C GLY A 82 -2.25 12.99 -2.53
N PHE A 83 -2.57 12.02 -1.67
CA PHE A 83 -2.09 11.99 -0.29
C PHE A 83 -0.74 11.25 -0.26
N ALA A 84 0.35 12.01 -0.35
CA ALA A 84 1.71 11.50 -0.31
C ALA A 84 2.12 11.19 1.12
N THR A 85 2.75 10.02 1.32
CA THR A 85 3.23 9.56 2.63
C THR A 85 4.68 9.10 2.52
N SER A 86 5.47 9.42 3.53
CA SER A 86 6.83 8.91 3.71
C SER A 86 6.90 8.22 5.06
N VAL A 87 7.15 6.92 5.04
CA VAL A 87 7.23 6.06 6.21
C VAL A 87 8.70 5.79 6.50
N ARG A 88 9.19 6.33 7.61
CA ARG A 88 10.53 6.08 8.13
C ARG A 88 10.49 4.93 9.12
N MET A 89 11.11 3.82 8.77
CA MET A 89 11.33 2.69 9.67
C MET A 89 12.80 2.61 10.08
N ASN A 90 13.14 1.68 10.98
CA ASN A 90 14.50 1.55 11.51
C ASN A 90 15.57 1.32 10.43
N LYS A 91 15.24 0.59 9.35
CA LYS A 91 16.21 0.19 8.31
C LYS A 91 15.86 0.69 6.92
N SER A 92 14.57 0.95 6.68
CA SER A 92 14.06 1.27 5.34
C SER A 92 13.13 2.49 5.39
N ASN A 93 13.07 3.20 4.28
CA ASN A 93 12.10 4.27 4.07
C ASN A 93 11.19 3.87 2.91
N TYR A 94 9.88 4.04 3.09
CA TYR A 94 8.89 3.73 2.07
C TYR A 94 8.08 4.97 1.72
N LYS A 95 7.73 5.11 0.45
CA LYS A 95 6.84 6.17 -0.02
C LYS A 95 5.59 5.56 -0.63
N PHE A 96 4.43 6.08 -0.27
CA PHE A 96 3.16 5.70 -0.85
C PHE A 96 2.37 6.93 -1.25
N LEU A 97 1.70 6.84 -2.38
CA LEU A 97 0.76 7.85 -2.85
C LEU A 97 -0.64 7.25 -2.84
N PHE A 98 -1.54 7.86 -2.08
CA PHE A 98 -2.95 7.50 -2.07
C PHE A 98 -3.76 8.57 -2.79
N PRO A 99 -5.03 8.29 -3.14
CA PRO A 99 -5.93 9.33 -3.60
C PRO A 99 -5.99 10.50 -2.60
N SER A 100 -6.08 11.73 -3.12
CA SER A 100 -6.18 12.95 -2.31
C SER A 100 -7.37 12.87 -1.36
N MET A 101 -7.23 13.49 -0.19
CA MET A 101 -8.36 13.67 0.71
C MET A 101 -9.27 14.79 0.21
N LYS A 102 -10.57 14.59 0.31
CA LYS A 102 -11.54 15.68 0.15
C LYS A 102 -11.28 16.69 1.28
N ALA A 103 -11.06 17.95 0.94
CA ALA A 103 -10.97 19.01 1.94
C ALA A 103 -12.26 18.99 2.76
N LYS A 104 -12.13 18.85 4.09
CA LYS A 104 -13.27 19.17 4.98
C LYS A 104 -13.46 20.67 4.87
N GLU A 105 -14.59 21.10 4.33
CA GLU A 105 -14.98 22.51 4.31
C GLU A 105 -14.78 23.08 5.71
N LYS A 106 -13.92 24.11 5.83
CA LYS A 106 -13.85 24.93 7.03
C LYS A 106 -15.25 25.52 7.22
N LYS A 107 -16.00 25.05 8.21
CA LYS A 107 -17.10 25.84 8.76
C LYS A 107 -16.47 27.06 9.44
N THR A 108 -16.27 28.12 8.67
CA THR A 108 -16.10 29.47 9.20
C THR A 108 -17.47 29.93 9.69
N ASP A 109 -17.69 29.84 10.99
CA ASP A 109 -18.73 30.60 11.68
C ASP A 109 -18.31 32.07 11.66
N THR A 110 -18.76 32.81 10.63
CA THR A 110 -18.80 34.27 10.66
C THR A 110 -20.27 34.67 10.71
N GLU A 111 -20.78 34.86 11.92
CA GLU A 111 -22.11 35.42 12.17
C GLU A 111 -22.07 36.97 12.03
N LYS A 112 -23.05 37.48 11.28
CA LYS A 112 -23.61 38.86 11.25
C LYS A 112 -22.81 39.96 10.53
N GLN A 113 -23.30 40.37 9.36
CA GLN A 113 -24.23 41.50 9.22
C GLN A 113 -24.73 41.65 7.76
N SER A 114 -26.03 41.85 7.62
CA SER A 114 -26.81 42.33 6.46
C SER A 114 -27.43 43.68 6.90
N PRO A 115 -27.93 44.63 6.06
CA PRO A 115 -28.41 44.50 4.67
C PRO A 115 -28.07 45.70 3.72
N THR A 116 -28.70 45.71 2.52
CA THR A 116 -28.85 46.80 1.51
C THR A 116 -28.03 46.51 0.22
N SER A 117 -28.54 46.41 -1.00
CA SER A 117 -29.81 46.83 -1.64
C SER A 117 -30.05 46.11 -2.98
N SER A 118 -31.34 46.06 -3.36
CA SER A 118 -31.89 46.20 -4.72
C SER A 118 -31.51 45.20 -5.82
N SER A 119 -32.48 44.36 -6.23
CA SER A 119 -33.34 44.73 -7.37
C SER A 119 -34.43 43.68 -7.61
N GLU A 120 -35.61 44.21 -7.93
CA GLU A 120 -36.83 43.51 -8.30
C GLU A 120 -36.64 42.77 -9.64
N GLN A 121 -37.15 41.54 -9.75
CA GLN A 121 -37.97 41.15 -10.90
C GLN A 121 -38.75 39.85 -10.65
N THR A 122 -40.06 40.06 -10.62
CA THR A 122 -41.18 39.12 -10.73
C THR A 122 -41.11 38.29 -12.02
N ASN A 123 -41.32 36.97 -11.95
CA ASN A 123 -42.53 36.35 -12.50
C ASN A 123 -42.64 34.82 -12.26
N GLN A 124 -43.72 34.52 -11.58
CA GLN A 124 -44.57 33.32 -11.56
C GLN A 124 -44.32 32.21 -12.62
N LYS A 125 -44.26 30.96 -12.13
CA LYS A 125 -45.14 29.89 -12.60
C LYS A 125 -45.35 28.85 -11.50
N VAL A 126 -46.57 28.82 -10.95
CA VAL A 126 -47.10 27.76 -10.08
C VAL A 126 -48.01 26.87 -10.92
N THR A 127 -47.82 25.55 -10.80
CA THR A 127 -48.84 24.49 -10.81
C THR A 127 -48.13 23.24 -10.30
N GLU A 128 -48.16 22.95 -9.00
CA GLU A 128 -49.17 22.10 -8.35
C GLU A 128 -49.68 20.97 -9.24
N ASP A 129 -49.19 19.75 -9.00
CA ASP A 129 -50.09 18.63 -8.83
C ASP A 129 -49.56 17.63 -7.80
N LYS A 130 -50.51 17.09 -7.06
CA LYS A 130 -50.40 16.40 -5.76
C LYS A 130 -50.53 14.88 -6.02
N VAL A 131 -50.26 14.06 -4.97
CA VAL A 131 -50.79 12.68 -4.79
C VAL A 131 -49.99 11.59 -5.55
N ASP A 132 -49.48 10.46 -5.01
CA ASP A 132 -49.72 9.73 -3.77
C ASP A 132 -48.55 8.77 -3.41
N LYS A 133 -48.41 8.54 -2.10
CA LYS A 133 -48.09 7.28 -1.37
C LYS A 133 -47.78 6.00 -2.19
N LYS A 134 -46.73 5.26 -1.78
CA LYS A 134 -46.68 3.84 -1.30
C LYS A 134 -45.26 3.27 -1.53
N ALA A 135 -44.44 3.14 -0.49
CA ALA A 135 -44.20 1.92 0.30
C ALA A 135 -43.70 0.68 -0.48
N ASN A 136 -42.45 0.29 -0.16
CA ASN A 136 -41.88 -1.06 -0.07
C ASN A 136 -41.62 -1.88 -1.35
N SER A 137 -40.34 -2.20 -1.60
CA SER A 137 -39.86 -3.57 -1.84
C SER A 137 -38.39 -3.70 -1.47
#